data_AF-A0A949ET79-F1
#
_entry.id   AF-A0A949ET79-F1
#
_cell.length_a   1.000
_cell.length_b   1.000
_cell.length_c   1.000
_cell.angle_alpha   90.00
_cell.angle_beta   90.00
_cell.angle_gamma   90.00
#
_symmetry.space_group_name_H-M   'P 1'
#
loop_
_entity.id
_entity.type
_entity.pdbx_description
1 polymer ?
#
loop_
_entity_poly.entity_id
_entity_poly.type
_entity_poly.pdbx_seq_one_letter_code
_entity_poly.pdbx_strand_id
1 'polypeptide(L)'
;MHTQPLGKTENWISEHIIHSAIEKSGVFSTELGILFEGDCLKLLPFVRDEAIDTVFADPPFNLSKEYGSKVNDNRTDEDYISWCKEWLDHCIRVLKPGGAIFVYSLPKWNIILGNYLTECGLTFRHWIAVNIKL
;
A
#
# COMPACT_ATOMS: atom_id res chain seq x y z
N MET A 1 -19.11 20.62 7.36
CA MET A 1 -18.69 19.29 7.82
C MET A 1 -18.30 19.44 9.27
N HIS A 2 -19.05 18.85 10.19
CA HIS A 2 -18.74 18.88 11.62
C HIS A 2 -17.61 17.88 11.88
N THR A 3 -16.43 18.36 12.29
CA THR A 3 -15.36 17.54 12.84
C THR A 3 -15.81 17.03 14.20
N GLN A 4 -15.99 15.71 14.33
CA GLN A 4 -16.19 15.09 15.63
C GLN A 4 -14.94 15.25 16.50
N PRO A 5 -15.05 15.20 17.83
CA PRO A 5 -13.90 15.29 18.72
C PRO A 5 -12.94 14.12 18.48
N LEU A 6 -11.63 14.38 18.59
CA LEU A 6 -10.57 13.39 18.43
C LEU A 6 -10.84 12.17 19.33
N GLY A 7 -11.07 11.01 18.72
CA GLY A 7 -11.50 9.79 19.41
C GLY A 7 -10.32 9.00 19.99
N LYS A 8 -10.58 8.16 21.00
CA LYS A 8 -9.57 7.25 21.59
C LYS A 8 -8.82 6.38 20.56
N THR A 9 -9.46 6.04 19.45
CA THR A 9 -8.86 5.24 18.37
C THR A 9 -7.79 6.01 17.60
N GLU A 10 -8.00 7.30 17.33
CA GLU A 10 -6.97 8.12 16.66
C GLU A 10 -5.70 8.19 17.49
N ASN A 11 -5.83 8.30 18.82
CA ASN A 11 -4.70 8.24 19.74
C ASN A 11 -3.99 6.88 19.72
N TRP A 12 -4.70 5.75 19.67
CA TRP A 12 -4.02 4.46 19.50
C TRP A 12 -3.25 4.49 18.17
N ILE A 13 -3.93 4.81 17.05
CA ILE A 13 -3.34 4.73 15.71
C ILE A 13 -2.04 5.52 15.60
N SER A 14 -2.04 6.78 16.08
CA SER A 14 -0.85 7.63 16.12
C SER A 14 0.21 7.18 17.13
N GLU A 15 -0.16 6.45 18.18
CA GLU A 15 0.78 5.91 19.15
C GLU A 15 1.47 4.62 18.70
N HIS A 16 0.90 3.80 17.81
CA HIS A 16 1.48 2.47 17.50
C HIS A 16 1.63 2.10 16.02
N ILE A 17 0.90 2.69 15.06
CA ILE A 17 1.02 2.32 13.64
C ILE A 17 1.64 3.44 12.82
N ILE A 18 1.29 4.69 13.08
CA ILE A 18 1.84 5.83 12.34
C ILE A 18 2.69 6.72 13.24
N HIS A 19 3.59 7.49 12.65
CA HIS A 19 4.26 8.61 13.30
C HIS A 19 3.31 9.81 13.31
N SER A 20 3.21 10.53 14.43
CA SER A 20 2.32 11.70 14.60
C SER A 20 2.51 12.79 13.54
N ALA A 21 3.66 12.83 12.84
CA ALA A 21 3.91 13.72 11.73
C ALA A 21 2.94 13.56 10.53
N ILE A 22 2.33 12.38 10.34
CA ILE A 22 1.42 12.13 9.19
C ILE A 22 -0.01 12.64 9.41
N GLU A 23 -0.40 12.98 10.65
CA GLU A 23 -1.80 13.29 11.01
C GLU A 23 -2.43 14.37 10.13
N LYS A 24 -1.62 15.30 9.62
CA LYS A 24 -2.06 16.36 8.69
C LYS A 24 -2.60 15.85 7.34
N SER A 25 -2.38 14.58 7.01
CA SER A 25 -2.84 13.94 5.76
C SER A 25 -4.11 13.10 5.98
N GLY A 26 -4.56 12.93 7.23
CA GLY A 26 -5.79 12.20 7.53
C GLY A 26 -7.01 13.02 7.10
N VAL A 27 -7.82 12.47 6.20
CA VAL A 27 -9.01 13.16 5.65
C VAL A 27 -10.33 12.56 6.13
N PHE A 28 -10.30 11.34 6.64
CA PHE A 28 -11.47 10.68 7.23
C PHE A 28 -11.01 9.68 8.28
N SER A 29 -11.70 9.62 9.42
CA SER A 29 -11.38 8.70 10.51
C SER A 29 -12.64 8.11 11.13
N THR A 30 -12.51 6.89 11.62
CA THR A 30 -13.52 6.17 12.40
C THR A 30 -12.84 5.42 13.54
N GLU A 31 -13.63 4.76 14.38
CA GLU A 31 -13.09 3.84 15.39
C GLU A 31 -12.38 2.61 14.80
N LEU A 32 -12.48 2.36 13.49
CA LEU A 32 -11.89 1.20 12.81
C LEU A 32 -10.68 1.55 11.94
N GLY A 33 -10.40 2.83 11.69
CA GLY A 33 -9.29 3.22 10.83
C GLY A 33 -9.35 4.64 10.32
N ILE A 34 -8.31 5.01 9.57
CA ILE A 34 -8.08 6.35 9.03
C ILE A 34 -7.79 6.24 7.54
N LEU A 35 -8.37 7.14 6.76
CA LEU A 35 -8.07 7.37 5.36
C LEU A 35 -7.15 8.59 5.23
N PHE A 36 -6.07 8.42 4.48
CA PHE A 36 -5.11 9.47 4.18
C PHE A 36 -5.24 9.91 2.72
N GLU A 37 -5.19 11.22 2.49
CA GLU A 37 -5.07 11.78 1.14
C GLU A 37 -3.60 12.09 0.84
N GLY A 38 -3.02 11.44 -0.16
CA GLY A 38 -1.67 11.73 -0.59
C GLY A 38 -1.04 10.64 -1.46
N ASP A 39 0.17 10.94 -1.90
CA ASP A 39 1.05 9.98 -2.57
C ASP A 39 1.49 8.91 -1.56
N CYS A 40 1.22 7.63 -1.85
CA CYS A 40 1.54 6.55 -0.92
C CYS A 40 3.05 6.46 -0.64
N LEU A 41 3.92 6.80 -1.60
CA LEU A 41 5.37 6.82 -1.40
C LEU A 41 5.81 7.92 -0.42
N LYS A 42 5.00 8.97 -0.25
CA LYS A 42 5.24 10.02 0.74
C LYS A 42 4.60 9.71 2.09
N LEU A 43 3.57 8.87 2.12
CA LEU A 43 2.83 8.51 3.34
C LEU A 43 3.40 7.27 4.05
N LEU A 44 3.75 6.23 3.29
CA LEU A 44 4.29 4.98 3.82
C LEU A 44 5.53 5.15 4.73
N PRO A 45 6.47 6.08 4.47
CA PRO A 45 7.58 6.34 5.39
C PRO A 45 7.17 6.69 6.82
N PHE A 46 5.95 7.18 7.03
CA PHE A 46 5.44 7.50 8.37
C PHE A 46 4.70 6.32 9.03
N VAL A 47 4.46 5.23 8.31
CA VAL A 47 3.99 3.98 8.94
C VAL A 47 5.19 3.33 9.60
N ARG A 48 5.05 2.93 10.86
CA ARG A 48 6.12 2.31 11.65
C ARG A 48 6.49 0.94 11.09
N ASP A 49 7.75 0.57 11.33
CA ASP A 49 8.27 -0.76 11.03
C ASP A 49 7.50 -1.81 11.82
N GLU A 50 7.29 -2.98 11.22
CA GLU A 50 6.69 -4.14 11.89
C GLU A 50 5.38 -3.85 12.64
N ALA A 51 4.53 -2.99 12.06
CA ALA A 51 3.29 -2.53 12.68
C ALA A 51 2.03 -3.12 12.05
N ILE A 52 2.12 -3.65 10.83
CA ILE A 52 1.00 -4.09 10.00
C ILE A 52 0.97 -5.61 9.90
N ASP A 53 -0.19 -6.21 10.20
CA ASP A 53 -0.39 -7.66 10.05
C ASP A 53 -0.68 -8.05 8.59
N THR A 54 -1.35 -7.19 7.82
CA THR A 54 -1.69 -7.46 6.42
C THR A 54 -1.70 -6.20 5.57
N VAL A 55 -1.04 -6.26 4.42
CA VAL A 55 -1.09 -5.25 3.36
C VAL A 55 -1.90 -5.79 2.18
N PHE A 56 -2.82 -4.98 1.67
CA PHE A 56 -3.52 -5.24 0.40
C PHE A 56 -3.25 -4.09 -0.55
N ALA A 57 -2.71 -4.38 -1.73
CA ALA A 57 -2.34 -3.39 -2.73
C ALA A 57 -3.00 -3.69 -4.09
N ASP A 58 -3.71 -2.70 -4.61
CA ASP A 58 -4.28 -2.66 -5.97
C ASP A 58 -3.68 -1.45 -6.72
N PRO A 59 -2.41 -1.54 -7.18
CA PRO A 59 -1.75 -0.45 -7.90
C PRO A 59 -2.31 -0.29 -9.32
N PRO A 60 -2.04 0.83 -10.02
CA PRO A 60 -2.29 0.93 -11.46
C PRO A 60 -1.57 -0.18 -12.23
N PHE A 61 -2.20 -0.75 -13.27
CA PHE A 61 -1.70 -1.95 -13.97
C PHE A 61 -0.81 -1.63 -15.18
N ASN A 62 -0.45 -0.35 -15.39
CA ASN A 62 0.28 0.12 -16.56
C ASN A 62 -0.43 -0.22 -17.88
N LEU A 63 -1.74 0.11 -17.93
CA LEU A 63 -2.63 -0.18 -19.07
C LEU A 63 -2.98 1.08 -19.86
N SER A 64 -2.25 2.18 -19.65
CA SER A 64 -2.53 3.49 -20.23
C SER A 64 -3.92 4.03 -19.89
N LYS A 65 -4.43 3.68 -18.70
CA LYS A 65 -5.72 4.19 -18.22
C LYS A 65 -5.59 5.61 -17.69
N GLU A 66 -6.62 6.41 -17.93
CA GLU A 66 -6.68 7.78 -17.39
C GLU A 66 -7.16 7.76 -15.93
N TYR A 67 -6.26 8.03 -15.01
CA TYR A 67 -6.53 8.18 -13.56
C TYR A 67 -6.47 9.65 -13.12
N GLY A 68 -6.92 10.56 -13.97
CA GLY A 68 -6.76 12.01 -13.79
C GLY A 68 -5.36 12.51 -14.08
N SER A 69 -5.11 13.80 -13.88
CA SER A 69 -3.89 14.48 -14.34
C SER A 69 -2.61 14.16 -13.55
N LYS A 70 -2.71 13.45 -12.42
CA LYS A 70 -1.59 13.21 -11.49
C LYS A 70 -0.99 11.81 -11.59
N VAL A 71 -1.55 10.92 -12.40
CA VAL A 71 -1.14 9.51 -12.48
C VAL A 71 -0.71 9.19 -13.90
N ASN A 72 0.55 8.77 -14.07
CA ASN A 72 1.06 8.24 -15.33
C ASN A 72 0.92 6.70 -15.33
N ASP A 73 -0.10 6.17 -16.01
CA ASP A 73 -0.31 4.72 -16.19
C ASP A 73 0.28 4.20 -17.53
N ASN A 74 1.19 4.96 -18.13
CA ASN A 74 1.91 4.62 -19.36
C ASN A 74 3.42 4.81 -19.17
N ARG A 75 3.98 3.99 -18.28
CA ARG A 75 5.41 3.93 -18.00
C ARG A 75 6.07 2.85 -18.85
N THR A 76 7.38 2.96 -19.06
CA THR A 76 8.16 1.83 -19.59
C THR A 76 8.04 0.65 -18.62
N ASP A 77 8.24 -0.57 -19.11
CA ASP A 77 8.19 -1.77 -18.26
C ASP A 77 9.20 -1.66 -17.11
N GLU A 78 10.41 -1.16 -17.40
CA GLU A 78 11.48 -0.94 -16.42
C GLU A 78 11.09 0.10 -15.36
N ASP A 79 10.55 1.25 -15.78
CA ASP A 79 10.14 2.31 -14.86
C ASP A 79 8.97 1.87 -13.99
N TYR A 80 8.01 1.12 -14.55
CA TYR A 80 6.88 0.59 -13.81
C TYR A 80 7.34 -0.42 -12.75
N ILE A 81 8.21 -1.36 -13.12
CA ILE A 81 8.76 -2.35 -12.19
C ILE A 81 9.56 -1.65 -11.09
N SER A 82 10.40 -0.66 -11.44
CA SER A 82 11.18 0.11 -10.48
C SER A 82 10.29 0.83 -9.47
N TRP A 83 9.26 1.53 -9.96
CA TRP A 83 8.26 2.19 -9.12
C TRP A 83 7.51 1.19 -8.23
N CYS A 84 7.20 0.00 -8.75
CA CYS A 84 6.58 -1.07 -7.96
C CYS A 84 7.45 -1.54 -6.79
N LYS A 85 8.75 -1.73 -7.05
CA LYS A 85 9.70 -2.13 -6.00
C LYS A 85 9.78 -1.11 -4.87
N GLU A 86 9.75 0.18 -5.20
CA GLU A 86 9.82 1.26 -4.21
C GLU A 86 8.68 1.19 -3.18
N TRP A 87 7.42 1.06 -3.60
CA TRP A 87 6.33 0.94 -2.64
C TRP A 87 6.28 -0.45 -1.98
N LEU A 88 6.73 -1.51 -2.67
CA LEU A 88 6.83 -2.85 -2.08
C LEU A 88 7.85 -2.89 -0.94
N ASP A 89 8.98 -2.20 -1.05
CA ASP A 89 10.00 -2.11 0.01
C ASP A 89 9.43 -1.50 1.28
N HIS A 90 8.63 -0.45 1.12
CA HIS A 90 7.89 0.12 2.24
C HIS A 90 6.85 -0.87 2.81
N CYS A 91 6.13 -1.61 1.97
CA CYS A 91 5.20 -2.64 2.44
C CYS A 91 5.90 -3.76 3.21
N ILE A 92 7.08 -4.20 2.76
CA ILE A 92 7.88 -5.22 3.46
C ILE A 92 8.28 -4.72 4.84
N ARG A 93 8.83 -3.50 4.93
CA ARG A 93 9.29 -2.90 6.19
C ARG A 93 8.17 -2.78 7.24
N VAL A 94 6.97 -2.41 6.82
CA VAL A 94 5.85 -2.20 7.77
C VAL A 94 5.20 -3.50 8.23
N LEU A 95 5.44 -4.63 7.54
CA LEU A 95 4.87 -5.90 7.93
C LEU A 95 5.53 -6.44 9.20
N LYS A 96 4.71 -6.91 10.13
CA LYS A 96 5.17 -7.70 11.28
C LYS A 96 5.81 -9.02 10.82
N PRO A 97 6.69 -9.62 11.62
CA PRO A 97 7.06 -11.02 11.46
C PRO A 97 5.81 -11.92 11.38
N GLY A 98 5.65 -12.64 10.27
CA GLY A 98 4.47 -13.47 10.00
C GLY A 98 3.29 -12.75 9.33
N GLY A 99 3.41 -11.44 9.05
CA GLY A 99 2.44 -10.68 8.28
C GLY A 99 2.37 -11.09 6.81
N ALA A 100 1.32 -10.65 6.11
CA ALA A 100 1.07 -11.01 4.72
C ALA A 100 0.87 -9.80 3.81
N ILE A 101 1.32 -9.90 2.56
CA ILE A 101 1.01 -8.94 1.50
C ILE A 101 0.23 -9.61 0.37
N PHE A 102 -0.79 -8.94 -0.12
CA PHE A 102 -1.55 -9.31 -1.30
C PHE A 102 -1.40 -8.22 -2.35
N VAL A 103 -0.91 -8.58 -3.54
CA VAL A 103 -0.74 -7.67 -4.68
C VAL A 103 -1.68 -8.09 -5.80
N TYR A 104 -2.68 -7.25 -6.06
CA TYR A 104 -3.61 -7.43 -7.15
C TYR A 104 -3.09 -6.71 -8.40
N SER A 105 -2.72 -7.47 -9.42
CA SER A 105 -2.23 -6.94 -10.71
C SER A 105 -2.31 -8.01 -11.79
N LEU A 106 -1.89 -7.66 -13.00
CA LEU A 106 -1.82 -8.59 -14.13
C LEU A 106 -0.77 -9.68 -13.89
N PRO A 107 -0.99 -10.91 -14.40
CA PRO A 107 -0.01 -11.99 -14.32
C PRO A 107 1.40 -11.60 -14.80
N LYS A 108 1.50 -10.79 -15.88
CA LYS A 108 2.76 -10.26 -16.42
C LYS A 108 3.62 -9.62 -15.32
N TRP A 109 3.01 -8.75 -14.51
CA TRP A 109 3.70 -8.01 -13.45
C TRP A 109 3.93 -8.87 -12.22
N ASN A 110 2.90 -9.63 -11.80
CA ASN A 110 2.96 -10.43 -10.59
C ASN A 110 4.02 -11.55 -10.63
N ILE A 111 4.40 -12.06 -11.82
CA ILE A 111 5.53 -12.98 -11.94
C ILE A 111 6.84 -12.30 -11.52
N ILE A 112 7.10 -11.10 -12.04
CA ILE A 112 8.33 -10.35 -11.79
C ILE A 112 8.36 -9.85 -10.34
N LEU A 113 7.26 -9.26 -9.87
CA LEU A 113 7.15 -8.72 -8.52
C LEU A 113 7.12 -9.84 -7.47
N GLY A 114 6.55 -11.00 -7.79
CA GLY A 114 6.58 -12.17 -6.91
C GLY A 114 7.99 -12.73 -6.70
N ASN A 115 8.81 -12.77 -7.76
CA ASN A 115 10.22 -13.11 -7.63
C ASN A 115 10.96 -12.09 -6.76
N TYR A 116 10.75 -10.79 -7.01
CA TYR A 116 11.36 -9.72 -6.21
C TYR A 116 11.01 -9.83 -4.72
N LEU A 117 9.74 -10.02 -4.39
CA LEU A 117 9.30 -10.23 -3.00
C LEU A 117 10.00 -11.43 -2.35
N THR A 118 10.22 -12.50 -3.12
CA THR A 118 10.95 -13.69 -2.63
C THR A 118 12.42 -13.39 -2.38
N GLU A 119 13.08 -12.63 -3.27
CA GLU A 119 14.46 -12.15 -3.09
C GLU A 119 14.60 -11.26 -1.84
N CYS A 120 13.57 -10.48 -1.51
CA CYS A 120 13.50 -9.67 -0.30
C CYS A 120 13.19 -10.49 0.98
N GLY A 121 13.04 -11.81 0.89
CA GLY A 121 12.86 -12.70 2.04
C GLY A 121 11.41 -13.05 2.37
N LEU A 122 10.42 -12.64 1.56
CA LEU A 122 9.05 -13.12 1.74
C LEU A 122 8.88 -14.54 1.21
N THR A 123 7.98 -15.29 1.83
CA THR A 123 7.61 -16.62 1.35
C THR A 123 6.40 -16.53 0.43
N PHE A 124 6.54 -16.97 -0.83
CA PHE A 124 5.39 -17.10 -1.71
C PHE A 124 4.39 -18.15 -1.17
N ARG A 125 3.10 -17.78 -1.13
CA ARG A 125 2.04 -18.65 -0.55
C ARG A 125 0.98 -19.04 -1.57
N HIS A 126 0.41 -18.08 -2.27
CA HIS A 126 -0.75 -18.30 -3.12
C HIS A 126 -0.66 -17.51 -4.42
N TRP A 127 -1.03 -18.14 -5.54
CA TRP A 127 -1.44 -17.45 -6.75
C TRP A 127 -2.97 -17.42 -6.79
N ILE A 128 -3.56 -16.26 -6.52
CA ILE A 128 -5.03 -16.11 -6.50
C ILE A 128 -5.48 -15.59 -7.86
N ALA A 129 -6.22 -16.41 -8.60
CA ALA A 129 -6.83 -16.02 -9.86
C ALA A 129 -8.28 -15.58 -9.61
N VAL A 130 -8.60 -14.34 -9.96
CA VAL A 130 -9.96 -13.78 -9.84
C VAL A 130 -10.62 -13.79 -11.21
N ASN A 131 -11.76 -14.46 -11.33
CA ASN A 131 -12.60 -14.37 -12.52
C ASN A 131 -13.64 -13.27 -12.30
N ILE A 132 -13.46 -12.14 -12.99
CA ILE A 132 -14.43 -11.05 -12.99
C ILE A 132 -15.31 -11.25 -14.22
N LYS A 133 -16.58 -11.58 -14.00
CA LYS A 133 -17.59 -11.44 -15.05
C LYS A 133 -17.86 -9.95 -15.20
N LEU A 134 -17.39 -9.38 -16.31
CA LEU A 134 -17.79 -8.05 -16.76
C LEU A 134 -19.22 -8.10 -17.31
#